data_AF-A0AB36ZVL0-F1
#
_entry.id   AF-A0AB36ZVL0-F1
#
_cell.length_a   1.000
_cell.length_b   1.000
_cell.length_c   1.000
_cell.angle_alpha   90.00
_cell.angle_beta   90.00
_cell.angle_gamma   90.00
#
_symmetry.space_group_name_H-M   'P 1'
#
loop_
_entity.id
_entity.type
_entity.pdbx_description
1 polymer ?
#
loop_
_entity_poly.entity_id
_entity_poly.type
_entity_poly.pdbx_seq_one_letter_code
_entity_poly.pdbx_strand_id
1 'polypeptide(L)'
;MSRIKTIINILIIAIISLNLTACEDNKSSNKIKTEKKVKLPKPEWDNRLTNYKNTIEWYQLADEDEKAAFNIGNTYSIKLKNYKKAIEWYL
;
A
#
# COMPACT_ATOMS: atom_id res chain seq x y z
N MET A 1 18.68 -49.05 0.80
CA MET A 1 17.47 -48.19 0.87
C MET A 1 17.55 -47.11 1.96
N SER A 2 17.88 -47.45 3.22
CA SER A 2 17.80 -46.51 4.35
C SER A 2 18.70 -45.26 4.21
N ARG A 3 19.97 -45.43 3.84
CA ARG A 3 20.91 -44.30 3.67
C ARG A 3 20.50 -43.32 2.56
N ILE A 4 19.90 -43.82 1.48
CA ILE A 4 19.39 -42.99 0.37
C ILE A 4 18.20 -42.15 0.84
N LYS A 5 17.29 -42.74 1.62
CA LYS A 5 16.17 -42.02 2.23
C LYS A 5 16.67 -40.92 3.17
N THR A 6 17.70 -41.19 3.96
CA THR A 6 18.32 -40.19 4.85
C THR A 6 18.96 -39.05 4.06
N ILE A 7 19.70 -39.36 2.99
CA ILE A 7 20.31 -38.36 2.11
C ILE A 7 19.25 -37.48 1.45
N ILE A 8 18.20 -38.08 0.89
CA ILE A 8 17.07 -37.35 0.29
C ILE A 8 16.41 -36.43 1.33
N ASN A 9 16.22 -36.89 2.56
CA ASN A 9 15.58 -36.09 3.60
C ASN A 9 16.42 -34.86 4.00
N ILE A 10 17.74 -35.02 4.12
CA ILE A 10 18.67 -33.91 4.39
C ILE A 10 18.65 -32.91 3.23
N LEU A 11 18.58 -33.39 1.99
CA LEU A 11 18.54 -32.57 0.79
C LEU A 11 17.23 -31.76 0.70
N ILE A 12 16.10 -32.35 1.09
CA ILE A 12 14.80 -31.65 1.17
C ILE A 12 14.83 -30.57 2.25
N ILE A 13 15.38 -30.86 3.44
CA ILE A 13 15.48 -29.90 4.54
C ILE A 13 16.34 -28.68 4.15
N ALA A 14 17.45 -28.92 3.43
CA ALA A 14 18.31 -27.85 2.92
C ALA A 14 17.60 -26.95 1.89
N ILE A 15 16.74 -27.51 1.04
CA ILE A 15 15.94 -26.74 0.08
C ILE A 15 14.86 -25.89 0.78
N ILE A 16 14.25 -26.42 1.84
CA ILE A 16 13.24 -25.69 2.62
C ILE A 16 13.86 -24.49 3.34
N SER A 17 15.09 -24.61 3.86
CA SER A 17 15.81 -23.50 4.51
C SER A 17 16.15 -22.34 3.58
N LEU A 18 16.25 -22.57 2.27
CA LEU A 18 16.50 -21.51 1.28
C LEU A 18 15.25 -20.66 0.98
N ASN A 19 14.05 -21.14 1.34
CA ASN A 19 12.78 -20.43 1.14
C ASN A 19 12.36 -19.53 2.31
N LEU A 20 13.18 -19.42 3.37
CA LEU A 20 13.02 -18.41 4.43
C LEU A 20 13.87 -17.16 4.13
N THR A 21 13.93 -16.75 2.86
CA THR A 21 14.33 -15.38 2.57
C THR A 21 13.18 -14.52 3.04
N ALA A 22 13.37 -13.81 4.15
CA ALA A 22 12.43 -12.79 4.62
C ALA A 22 12.04 -11.88 3.45
N CYS A 23 10.82 -11.33 3.46
CA CYS A 23 10.53 -10.17 2.62
C CYS A 23 11.55 -9.10 2.98
N GLU A 24 12.55 -8.94 2.12
CA GLU A 24 13.32 -7.74 2.09
C GLU A 24 12.40 -6.71 1.44
N ASP A 25 12.14 -5.62 2.15
CA ASP A 25 11.50 -4.43 1.59
C ASP A 25 12.47 -3.77 0.59
N ASN A 26 12.96 -4.55 -0.37
CA ASN A 26 13.64 -3.99 -1.50
C ASN A 26 12.57 -3.24 -2.29
N LYS A 27 12.62 -1.92 -2.22
CA LYS A 27 12.09 -1.08 -3.29
C LYS A 27 12.93 -1.34 -4.54
N SER A 28 12.85 -2.56 -5.08
CA SER A 28 13.43 -3.00 -6.34
C SER A 28 12.41 -2.67 -7.42
N SER A 29 12.36 -1.39 -7.79
CA SER A 29 11.68 -0.97 -9.00
C SER A 29 12.73 -0.77 -10.09
N ASN A 30 13.19 -1.85 -10.71
CA ASN A 30 13.93 -1.76 -11.97
C ASN A 30 12.97 -2.04 -13.14
N LYS A 31 12.66 -0.96 -13.87
CA LYS A 31 12.06 -0.86 -15.21
C LYS A 31 10.67 -1.48 -15.46
N ILE A 32 9.66 -0.61 -15.49
CA ILE A 32 8.62 -0.63 -16.55
C ILE A 32 8.51 0.78 -17.14
N LYS A 33 8.50 0.84 -18.47
CA LYS A 33 8.42 2.04 -19.30
C LYS A 33 7.09 2.75 -19.02
N THR A 34 7.15 4.02 -18.61
CA THR A 34 6.02 4.97 -18.65
C THR A 34 4.66 4.34 -18.31
N GLU A 35 4.50 3.82 -17.10
CA GLU A 35 3.16 3.56 -16.60
C GLU A 35 2.50 4.92 -16.41
N LYS A 36 1.44 5.19 -17.19
CA LYS A 36 0.48 6.25 -16.86
C LYS A 36 0.22 6.12 -15.36
N LYS A 37 0.63 7.11 -14.54
CA LYS A 37 0.19 7.18 -13.14
C LYS A 37 -1.33 6.94 -13.17
N VAL A 38 -1.78 5.85 -12.57
CA VAL A 38 -3.20 5.52 -12.54
C VAL A 38 -3.84 6.64 -11.74
N LYS A 39 -4.58 7.53 -12.42
CA LYS A 39 -5.32 8.59 -11.74
C LYS A 39 -6.39 7.93 -10.89
N LEU A 40 -6.24 8.03 -9.57
CA LEU A 40 -7.22 7.49 -8.63
C LEU A 40 -8.51 8.32 -8.71
N PRO A 41 -9.69 7.68 -8.55
CA PRO A 41 -10.94 8.40 -8.50
C PRO A 41 -10.92 9.34 -7.29
N LYS A 42 -11.01 10.64 -7.56
CA LYS A 42 -11.05 11.67 -6.52
C LYS A 42 -12.50 11.98 -6.15
N PRO A 43 -12.95 11.74 -4.89
CA PRO A 43 -14.26 12.14 -4.43
C PRO A 43 -14.48 13.66 -4.53
N GLU A 44 -15.75 14.09 -4.55
CA GLU A 44 -16.10 15.51 -4.59
C GLU A 44 -15.52 16.29 -3.40
N TRP A 45 -15.11 17.54 -3.65
CA TRP A 45 -14.65 18.45 -2.62
C TRP A 45 -15.73 18.71 -1.57
N ASP A 46 -15.35 18.61 -0.30
CA ASP A 46 -16.21 18.90 0.84
C ASP A 46 -15.64 20.09 1.61
N ASN A 47 -16.43 21.16 1.72
CA ASN A 47 -16.00 22.39 2.38
C ASN A 47 -15.57 22.17 3.85
N ARG A 48 -16.04 21.11 4.52
CA ARG A 48 -15.62 20.80 5.91
C ARG A 48 -14.12 20.53 6.03
N LEU A 49 -13.47 20.12 4.94
CA LEU A 49 -12.04 19.86 4.90
C LEU A 49 -11.21 21.14 5.05
N THR A 50 -11.73 22.32 4.68
CA THR A 50 -11.03 23.61 4.78
C THR A 50 -10.53 23.95 6.18
N ASN A 51 -11.19 23.41 7.21
CA ASN A 51 -10.83 23.65 8.61
C ASN A 51 -9.58 22.87 9.06
N TYR A 52 -9.05 21.99 8.23
CA TYR A 52 -7.89 21.18 8.55
C TYR A 52 -6.70 21.54 7.67
N LYS A 53 -5.55 21.66 8.32
CA LYS A 53 -4.30 22.06 7.65
C LYS A 53 -3.95 21.08 6.52
N ASN A 54 -3.48 21.63 5.40
CA ASN A 54 -2.99 20.93 4.21
C ASN A 54 -4.03 20.11 3.41
N THR A 55 -5.31 20.11 3.77
CA THR A 55 -6.32 19.32 3.05
C THR A 55 -6.54 19.77 1.61
N ILE A 56 -6.38 21.06 1.32
CA ILE A 56 -6.47 21.61 -0.04
C ILE A 56 -5.32 21.09 -0.90
N GLU A 57 -4.09 21.10 -0.38
CA GLU A 57 -2.91 20.57 -1.07
C GLU A 57 -3.05 19.06 -1.30
N TRP A 58 -3.48 18.31 -0.28
CA TRP A 58 -3.76 16.89 -0.44
C TRP A 58 -4.84 16.63 -1.48
N TYR A 59 -5.89 17.45 -1.54
CA TYR A 59 -6.96 17.26 -2.53
C TYR A 59 -6.47 17.51 -3.96
N GLN A 60 -5.50 18.40 -4.16
CA GLN A 60 -4.88 18.62 -5.46
C GLN A 60 -4.05 17.41 -5.91
N LEU A 61 -3.43 16.70 -4.96
CA LEU A 61 -2.53 15.57 -5.23
C LEU A 61 -3.21 14.19 -5.15
N ALA A 62 -4.43 14.10 -4.61
CA ALA A 62 -5.04 12.81 -4.26
C ALA A 62 -5.33 11.86 -5.43
N ASP A 63 -5.36 12.34 -6.68
CA ASP A 63 -5.45 11.46 -7.85
C ASP A 63 -4.10 10.85 -8.25
N GLU A 64 -2.98 11.35 -7.71
CA GLU A 64 -1.63 10.92 -8.06
C GLU A 64 -0.77 10.45 -6.88
N ASP A 65 -1.17 10.78 -5.65
CA ASP A 65 -0.48 10.45 -4.41
C ASP A 65 -1.45 9.78 -3.43
N GLU A 66 -1.26 8.48 -3.24
CA GLU A 66 -2.05 7.68 -2.31
C GLU A 66 -1.99 8.19 -0.87
N LYS A 67 -0.87 8.83 -0.47
CA LYS A 67 -0.73 9.39 0.89
C LYS A 67 -1.61 10.62 1.06
N ALA A 68 -1.77 11.41 0.00
CA ALA A 68 -2.65 12.57 0.01
C ALA A 68 -4.12 12.14 0.20
N ALA A 69 -4.58 11.16 -0.57
CA ALA A 69 -5.91 10.56 -0.40
C ALA A 69 -6.10 9.96 1.01
N PHE A 70 -5.11 9.20 1.49
CA PHE A 70 -5.10 8.61 2.83
C PHE A 70 -5.22 9.66 3.96
N ASN A 71 -4.51 10.77 3.85
CA ASN A 71 -4.57 11.85 4.83
C ASN A 71 -5.95 12.53 4.88
N ILE A 72 -6.62 12.65 3.73
CA ILE A 72 -8.01 13.13 3.67
C ILE A 72 -8.95 12.11 4.34
N GLY A 73 -8.79 10.81 4.05
CA GLY A 73 -9.54 9.75 4.74
C GLY A 73 -9.37 9.78 6.26
N ASN A 74 -8.15 10.00 6.75
CA ASN A 74 -7.88 10.16 8.18
C ASN A 74 -8.53 11.41 8.78
N THR A 75 -8.58 12.50 8.03
CA THR A 75 -9.28 13.72 8.46
C THR A 75 -10.75 13.43 8.69
N TYR A 76 -11.39 12.69 7.77
CA TYR A 76 -12.76 12.24 7.94
C TYR A 76 -12.96 11.30 9.13
N SER A 77 -12.13 10.26 9.24
CA SER A 77 -12.25 9.22 10.28
C SER A 77 -12.00 9.78 11.69
N ILE A 78 -10.95 10.59 11.84
CA ILE A 78 -10.45 11.01 13.16
C ILE A 78 -11.09 12.31 13.60
N LYS A 79 -11.17 13.31 12.71
CA LYS A 79 -11.58 14.67 13.08
C LYS A 79 -13.07 14.93 12.85
N LEU A 80 -13.58 14.53 11.68
CA LEU A 80 -15.00 14.72 11.35
C LEU A 80 -15.90 13.55 11.79
N LYS A 81 -15.30 12.44 12.24
CA LYS A 81 -15.99 11.19 12.62
C LYS A 81 -16.97 10.68 11.55
N ASN A 82 -16.64 10.89 10.28
CA ASN A 82 -17.46 10.46 9.14
C ASN A 82 -16.79 9.30 8.41
N TYR A 83 -17.07 8.09 8.86
CA TYR A 83 -16.44 6.88 8.33
C TYR A 83 -16.88 6.57 6.90
N LYS A 84 -18.11 6.90 6.51
CA LYS A 84 -18.58 6.71 5.13
C LYS A 84 -17.72 7.52 4.15
N LYS A 85 -17.50 8.80 4.46
CA LYS A 85 -16.61 9.66 3.67
C LYS A 85 -15.16 9.17 3.76
N ALA A 86 -14.68 8.71 4.91
CA ALA A 86 -13.33 8.15 5.00
C ALA A 86 -13.11 6.98 4.05
N ILE A 87 -14.08 6.08 3.91
CA ILE A 87 -14.03 4.93 2.99
C ILE A 87 -13.96 5.39 1.53
N GLU A 88 -14.71 6.43 1.15
CA GLU A 88 -14.62 7.02 -0.22
C GLU A 88 -13.20 7.48 -0.57
N TRP A 89 -12.37 7.83 0.43
CA TRP A 89 -10.98 8.27 0.24
C TRP A 89 -9.93 7.17 0.43
N TYR A 90 -10.30 5.99 0.93
CA TYR A 90 -9.39 4.85 1.13
C TYR A 90 -9.43 3.83 -0.02
N LEU A 91 -10.48 3.84 -0.84
CA LEU A 91 -10.70 2.94 -1.98
C LEU A 91 -10.13 3.54 -3.26
#